data_AF-A0A6L5Q401-F1
#
_entry.id   AF-A0A6L5Q401-F1
#
_cell.length_a   1.000
_cell.length_b   1.000
_cell.length_c   1.000
_cell.angle_alpha   90.00
_cell.angle_beta   90.00
_cell.angle_gamma   90.00
#
_symmetry.space_group_name_H-M   'P 1'
#
loop_
_entity.id
_entity.type
_entity.pdbx_description
1 polymer ?
#
loop_
_entity_poly.entity_id
_entity_poly.type
_entity_poly.pdbx_seq_one_letter_code
_entity_poly.pdbx_strand_id
1 'polypeptide(L)'
;MKISNKMFILVSIGILTMLFARGIYNSIKFGYSEYGMGYVLGQAVGGTLSWFSIIALIAALIFLIMGFINKKKNSETKSLFLKSAISFGTAITSFVLLFIIIFITMGIENDHKTLAEEKKQENEYLMAAANFYNDIESFEMYSTLVLFGYSDTWSNAIKTQKDFNIELISKKTESDPMIKRADLIYNEMGQQLKLVSEAAKKHPDLYKDIYREYKTIYSVVTALNEQVNSPTGSLISFNQNINSLQQEYKKSKGNIDISITDEIKTQSEKIKEANDTKIKSNEVTKY
;
A
#
# COMPACT_ATOMS: atom_id res chain seq x y z
N MET A 1 43.89 -26.01 29.76
CA MET A 1 43.29 -24.95 30.60
C MET A 1 41.92 -25.44 31.07
N LYS A 2 41.70 -25.65 32.38
CA LYS A 2 40.38 -26.11 32.89
C LYS A 2 39.46 -24.91 32.99
N ILE A 3 38.45 -24.84 32.12
CA ILE A 3 37.39 -23.83 32.20
C ILE A 3 36.54 -24.15 33.44
N SER A 4 36.32 -23.15 34.30
CA SER A 4 35.45 -23.33 35.46
C SER A 4 33.99 -23.39 35.04
N ASN A 5 33.13 -24.07 35.81
CA ASN A 5 31.70 -24.14 35.52
C ASN A 5 31.06 -22.74 35.39
N LYS A 6 31.49 -21.77 36.20
CA LYS A 6 31.04 -20.37 36.09
C LYS A 6 31.42 -19.74 34.76
N MET A 7 32.65 -19.97 34.30
CA MET A 7 33.14 -19.43 33.03
C MET A 7 32.46 -20.11 31.83
N PHE A 8 32.13 -21.40 31.92
CA PHE A 8 31.35 -22.10 30.90
C PHE A 8 29.92 -21.57 30.78
N ILE A 9 29.26 -21.29 31.91
CA ILE A 9 27.92 -20.69 31.94
C ILE A 9 27.95 -19.29 31.31
N LEU A 10 28.92 -18.44 31.66
CA LEU A 10 29.05 -17.10 31.10
C LEU A 10 29.28 -17.10 29.59
N VAL A 11 30.15 -17.99 29.09
CA VAL A 11 30.38 -18.15 27.63
C VAL A 11 29.10 -18.60 26.92
N SER A 12 28.36 -19.54 27.52
CA SER A 12 27.10 -20.03 26.95
C SER A 12 26.04 -18.93 26.86
N ILE A 13 25.90 -18.12 27.91
CA ILE A 13 25.01 -16.95 27.93
C ILE A 13 25.43 -15.95 26.85
N GLY A 14 26.73 -15.67 26.71
CA GLY A 14 27.24 -14.75 25.69
C GLY A 14 26.88 -15.19 24.26
N ILE A 15 27.00 -16.48 23.96
CA ILE A 15 26.62 -17.05 22.65
C ILE A 15 25.12 -16.92 22.41
N LEU A 16 24.28 -17.24 23.41
CA LEU A 16 22.82 -17.10 23.33
C LEU A 16 22.41 -15.64 23.07
N THR A 17 23.01 -14.70 23.79
CA THR A 17 22.73 -13.27 23.61
C THR A 17 23.15 -12.77 22.22
N MET A 18 24.28 -13.23 21.69
CA MET A 18 24.69 -12.90 20.30
C MET A 18 23.70 -13.46 19.27
N LEU A 19 23.24 -14.71 19.43
CA LEU A 19 22.25 -15.31 18.53
C LEU A 19 20.91 -14.57 18.57
N PHE A 20 20.48 -14.16 19.77
CA PHE A 20 19.28 -13.37 19.96
C PHE A 20 19.39 -11.98 19.33
N ALA A 21 20.49 -11.27 19.57
CA ALA A 21 20.75 -9.97 18.96
C ALA A 21 20.80 -10.07 17.42
N ARG A 22 21.39 -11.15 16.88
CA ARG A 22 21.37 -11.44 15.44
C ARG A 22 19.95 -11.68 14.92
N GLY A 23 19.11 -12.39 15.68
CA GLY A 23 17.70 -12.60 15.37
C GLY A 23 16.91 -11.29 15.27
N ILE A 24 17.13 -10.36 16.21
CA ILE A 24 16.55 -9.02 16.18
C ILE A 24 17.03 -8.25 14.93
N TYR A 25 18.35 -8.21 14.71
CA TYR A 25 18.94 -7.49 13.57
C TYR A 25 18.37 -7.96 12.22
N ASN A 26 18.28 -9.28 12.00
CA ASN A 26 17.72 -9.84 10.78
C ASN A 26 16.24 -9.49 10.63
N SER A 27 15.45 -9.61 11.69
CA SER A 27 14.01 -9.31 11.65
C SER A 27 13.73 -7.86 11.25
N ILE A 28 14.54 -6.91 11.74
CA ILE A 28 14.44 -5.50 11.36
C ILE A 28 14.88 -5.29 9.89
N LYS A 29 16.00 -5.91 9.47
CA LYS A 29 16.56 -5.73 8.13
C LYS A 29 15.64 -6.24 7.00
N PHE A 30 14.87 -7.29 7.24
CA PHE A 30 14.01 -7.93 6.22
C PHE A 30 12.56 -7.39 6.20
N GLY A 31 12.31 -6.20 6.77
CA GLY A 31 11.02 -5.50 6.63
C GLY A 31 9.90 -5.99 7.56
N TYR A 32 10.19 -6.87 8.52
CA TYR A 32 9.18 -7.40 9.42
C TYR A 32 8.73 -6.44 10.54
N SER A 33 9.32 -5.24 10.60
CA SER A 33 8.93 -4.22 11.58
C SER A 33 7.51 -3.67 11.36
N GLU A 34 6.97 -3.80 10.15
CA GLU A 34 5.59 -3.41 9.82
C GLU A 34 4.55 -4.23 10.60
N TYR A 35 4.92 -5.42 11.07
CA TYR A 35 4.07 -6.31 11.89
C TYR A 35 4.22 -6.07 13.41
N GLY A 36 5.00 -5.05 13.81
CA GLY A 36 5.15 -4.62 15.19
C GLY A 36 6.25 -5.33 15.99
N MET A 37 6.61 -4.73 17.13
CA MET A 37 7.73 -5.21 17.98
C MET A 37 7.52 -6.60 18.55
N GLY A 38 6.27 -7.01 18.81
CA GLY A 38 5.96 -8.36 19.28
C GLY A 38 6.35 -9.44 18.27
N TYR A 39 6.13 -9.17 16.99
CA TYR A 39 6.51 -10.07 15.90
C TYR A 39 8.05 -10.17 15.76
N VAL A 40 8.75 -9.04 15.81
CA VAL A 40 10.23 -8.98 15.78
C VAL A 40 10.85 -9.79 16.93
N LEU A 41 10.31 -9.63 18.15
CA LEU A 41 10.78 -10.38 19.31
C LEU A 41 10.47 -11.88 19.18
N GLY A 42 9.27 -12.23 18.70
CA GLY A 42 8.88 -13.62 18.46
C GLY A 42 9.83 -14.35 17.49
N GLN A 43 10.17 -13.72 16.36
CA GLN A 43 11.13 -14.25 15.40
C GLN A 43 12.54 -14.39 16.00
N ALA A 44 12.99 -13.39 16.79
CA ALA A 44 14.28 -13.46 17.46
C ALA A 44 14.36 -14.62 18.49
N VAL A 45 13.30 -14.82 19.28
CA VAL A 45 13.20 -15.95 20.22
C VAL A 45 13.15 -17.28 19.47
N GLY A 46 12.30 -17.41 18.46
CA GLY A 46 12.15 -18.64 17.67
C GLY A 46 13.44 -19.04 16.95
N GLY A 47 14.12 -18.07 16.33
CA GLY A 47 15.42 -18.30 15.68
C GLY A 47 16.51 -18.72 16.67
N THR A 48 16.53 -18.12 17.87
CA THR A 48 17.49 -18.46 18.92
C THR A 48 17.26 -19.89 19.44
N LEU A 49 16.00 -20.26 19.70
CA LEU A 49 15.63 -21.60 20.13
C LEU A 49 15.93 -22.65 19.06
N SER A 50 15.75 -22.32 17.78
CA SER A 50 16.08 -23.21 16.66
C SER A 50 17.57 -23.52 16.61
N TRP A 51 18.42 -22.50 16.71
CA TRP A 51 19.87 -22.69 16.78
C TRP A 51 20.30 -23.50 18.00
N PHE A 52 19.68 -23.24 19.16
CA PHE A 52 19.96 -24.00 20.37
C PHE A 52 19.59 -25.48 20.22
N SER A 53 18.44 -25.79 19.64
CA SER A 53 18.02 -27.17 19.36
C SER A 53 18.97 -27.90 18.39
N ILE A 54 19.48 -27.20 17.37
CA ILE A 54 20.49 -27.77 16.44
C ILE A 54 21.77 -28.11 17.20
N ILE A 55 22.29 -27.18 18.01
CA ILE A 55 23.52 -27.37 18.79
C ILE A 55 23.33 -28.54 19.79
N ALA A 56 22.19 -28.59 20.47
CA ALA A 56 21.86 -29.65 21.41
C ALA A 56 21.77 -31.03 20.72
N LEU A 57 21.17 -31.10 19.54
CA LEU A 57 21.09 -32.32 18.74
C LEU A 57 22.49 -32.82 18.33
N ILE A 58 23.35 -31.92 17.85
CA ILE A 58 24.73 -32.25 17.47
C ILE A 58 25.51 -32.75 18.70
N ALA A 59 25.41 -32.07 19.84
CA ALA A 59 26.05 -32.50 21.08
C ALA A 59 25.57 -33.88 21.53
N ALA A 60 24.25 -34.13 21.49
CA ALA A 60 23.67 -35.42 21.85
C ALA A 60 24.13 -36.54 20.91
N LEU A 61 24.26 -36.28 19.60
CA LEU A 61 24.80 -37.22 18.63
C LEU A 61 26.27 -37.57 18.93
N ILE A 62 27.08 -36.57 19.26
CA ILE A 62 28.49 -36.75 19.63
C ILE A 62 28.61 -37.63 20.90
N PHE A 63 27.78 -37.38 21.92
CA PHE A 63 27.73 -38.21 23.14
C PHE A 63 27.25 -39.64 22.89
N LEU A 64 26.33 -39.83 21.93
CA LEU A 64 25.88 -41.15 21.50
C LEU A 64 27.02 -41.93 20.83
N ILE A 65 27.75 -41.31 19.90
CA ILE A 65 28.90 -41.91 19.22
C ILE A 65 29.99 -42.31 20.22
N MET A 66 30.33 -41.43 21.16
CA MET A 66 31.27 -41.76 22.25
C MET A 66 30.78 -42.90 23.14
N GLY A 67 29.48 -42.92 23.46
CA GLY A 67 28.86 -44.01 24.21
C GLY A 67 28.97 -45.36 23.49
N PHE A 68 28.78 -45.38 22.17
CA PHE A 68 28.96 -46.57 21.33
C PHE A 68 30.42 -47.06 21.32
N ILE A 69 31.38 -46.15 21.14
CA ILE A 69 32.81 -46.48 21.12
C ILE A 69 33.25 -47.10 22.46
N ASN A 70 32.80 -46.53 23.59
CA ASN A 70 33.16 -47.01 24.92
C ASN A 70 32.48 -48.33 25.30
N LYS A 71 31.21 -48.54 24.89
CA LYS A 71 30.49 -49.81 25.07
C LYS A 71 31.21 -50.99 24.40
N LYS A 72 31.82 -50.76 23.23
CA LYS A 72 32.61 -51.77 22.51
C LYS A 72 33.92 -52.13 23.22
N LYS A 73 34.43 -51.25 24.10
CA LYS A 73 35.74 -51.37 24.74
C LYS A 73 35.69 -51.93 26.17
N ASN A 74 34.56 -51.82 26.88
CA ASN A 74 34.44 -52.32 28.26
C ASN A 74 32.98 -52.65 28.68
N SER A 75 32.73 -53.82 29.25
CA SER A 75 31.36 -54.31 29.58
C SER A 75 30.67 -53.55 30.71
N GLU A 76 31.42 -52.85 31.58
CA GLU A 76 30.91 -52.00 32.68
C GLU A 76 30.32 -50.66 32.20
N THR A 77 30.54 -50.25 30.95
CA THR A 77 30.11 -48.95 30.42
C THR A 77 28.67 -48.91 29.87
N LYS A 78 27.88 -49.99 30.05
CA LYS A 78 26.47 -50.07 29.62
C LYS A 78 25.61 -48.91 30.13
N SER A 79 25.85 -48.44 31.35
CA SER A 79 25.11 -47.31 31.97
C SER A 79 25.35 -45.98 31.25
N LEU A 80 26.58 -45.72 30.79
CA LEU A 80 26.93 -44.50 30.05
C LEU A 80 26.28 -44.48 28.67
N PHE A 81 26.28 -45.62 27.98
CA PHE A 81 25.58 -45.76 26.70
C PHE A 81 24.07 -45.51 26.83
N LEU A 82 23.43 -46.08 27.86
CA LEU A 82 21.99 -45.91 28.09
C LEU A 82 21.63 -44.44 28.34
N LYS A 83 22.42 -43.72 29.15
CA LYS A 83 22.24 -42.28 29.39
C LYS A 83 22.40 -41.45 28.10
N SER A 84 23.41 -41.74 27.28
CA SER A 84 23.59 -41.06 25.99
C SER A 84 22.45 -41.34 25.01
N ALA A 85 21.95 -42.59 24.95
CA ALA A 85 20.83 -42.97 24.11
C ALA A 85 19.52 -42.29 24.51
N ILE A 86 19.24 -42.20 25.82
CA ILE A 86 18.08 -41.46 26.34
C ILE A 86 18.20 -39.97 26.00
N SER A 87 19.38 -39.36 26.24
CA SER A 87 19.63 -37.95 25.91
C SER A 87 19.43 -37.66 24.42
N PHE A 88 19.92 -38.53 23.55
CA PHE A 88 19.72 -38.42 22.11
C PHE A 88 18.25 -38.56 21.69
N GLY A 89 17.52 -39.54 22.25
CA GLY A 89 16.09 -39.68 22.03
C GLY A 89 15.29 -38.46 22.48
N THR A 90 15.64 -37.87 23.63
CA THR A 90 15.02 -36.61 24.09
C THR A 90 15.35 -35.44 23.19
N ALA A 91 16.57 -35.33 22.67
CA ALA A 91 16.96 -34.27 21.75
C ALA A 91 16.21 -34.37 20.41
N ILE A 92 16.06 -35.57 19.85
CA ILE A 92 15.27 -35.79 18.63
C ILE A 92 13.80 -35.40 18.87
N THR A 93 13.21 -35.86 19.97
CA THR A 93 11.80 -35.59 20.28
C THR A 93 11.54 -34.09 20.41
N SER A 94 12.40 -33.37 21.13
CA SER A 94 12.33 -31.91 21.27
C SER A 94 12.54 -31.19 19.93
N PHE A 95 13.44 -31.69 19.08
CA PHE A 95 13.68 -31.12 17.75
C PHE A 95 12.46 -31.27 16.84
N VAL A 96 11.82 -32.45 16.83
CA VAL A 96 10.59 -32.70 16.06
C VAL A 96 9.43 -31.82 16.55
N LEU A 97 9.24 -31.71 17.87
CA LEU A 97 8.23 -30.81 18.45
C LEU A 97 8.45 -29.35 18.04
N LEU A 98 9.69 -28.88 18.06
CA LEU A 98 10.04 -27.52 17.63
C LEU A 98 9.73 -27.30 16.15
N PHE A 99 10.02 -28.27 15.29
CA PHE A 99 9.66 -28.20 13.86
C PHE A 99 8.15 -28.12 13.63
N ILE A 100 7.35 -28.93 14.35
CA ILE A 100 5.88 -28.87 14.27
C ILE A 100 5.37 -27.48 14.65
N ILE A 101 5.91 -26.89 15.72
CA ILE A 101 5.54 -25.54 16.16
C ILE A 101 5.89 -24.52 15.08
N ILE A 102 7.09 -24.59 14.49
CA ILE A 102 7.50 -23.67 13.40
C ILE A 102 6.57 -23.78 12.19
N PHE A 103 6.18 -25.00 11.79
CA PHE A 103 5.26 -25.19 10.66
C PHE A 103 3.88 -24.59 10.95
N ILE A 104 3.33 -24.79 12.16
CA ILE A 104 2.05 -24.20 12.56
C ILE A 104 2.15 -22.66 12.59
N THR A 105 3.23 -22.10 13.15
CA THR A 105 3.38 -20.64 13.24
C THR A 105 3.62 -20.00 11.87
N MET A 106 4.34 -20.66 10.96
CA MET A 106 4.49 -20.18 9.58
C MET A 106 3.16 -20.16 8.82
N GLY A 107 2.29 -21.16 9.02
CA GLY A 107 0.95 -21.16 8.43
C GLY A 107 0.12 -19.96 8.86
N ILE A 108 0.04 -19.73 10.18
CA ILE A 108 -0.68 -18.59 10.78
C ILE A 108 -0.09 -17.25 10.31
N GLU A 109 1.24 -17.15 10.20
CA GLU A 109 1.93 -15.95 9.72
C GLU A 109 1.57 -15.62 8.27
N ASN A 110 1.56 -16.63 7.38
CA ASN A 110 1.19 -16.42 5.98
C ASN A 110 -0.28 -15.99 5.84
N ASP A 111 -1.18 -16.58 6.62
CA ASP A 111 -2.60 -16.19 6.62
C ASP A 111 -2.76 -14.74 7.11
N HIS A 112 -2.00 -14.31 8.13
CA HIS A 112 -2.03 -12.91 8.57
C HIS A 112 -1.45 -11.93 7.54
N LYS A 113 -0.39 -12.30 6.82
CA LYS A 113 0.19 -11.46 5.76
C LYS A 113 -0.76 -11.29 4.60
N THR A 114 -1.37 -12.38 4.15
CA THR A 114 -2.35 -12.36 3.05
C THR A 114 -3.57 -11.51 3.42
N LEU A 115 -4.12 -11.68 4.63
CA LEU A 115 -5.21 -10.82 5.13
C LEU A 115 -4.83 -9.33 5.25
N ALA A 116 -3.59 -9.03 5.62
CA ALA A 116 -3.11 -7.65 5.69
C ALA A 116 -2.95 -7.02 4.30
N GLU A 117 -2.43 -7.77 3.33
CA GLU A 117 -2.31 -7.34 1.94
C GLU A 117 -3.68 -7.13 1.28
N GLU A 118 -4.63 -8.03 1.51
CA GLU A 118 -6.01 -7.89 1.02
C GLU A 118 -6.67 -6.62 1.57
N LYS A 119 -6.59 -6.39 2.89
CA LYS A 119 -7.12 -5.16 3.50
C LYS A 119 -6.47 -3.89 2.98
N LYS A 120 -5.15 -3.91 2.77
CA LYS A 120 -4.43 -2.77 2.20
C LYS A 120 -4.95 -2.46 0.81
N GLN A 121 -5.13 -3.50 -0.02
CA GLN A 121 -5.63 -3.35 -1.38
C GLN A 121 -7.09 -2.89 -1.42
N GLU A 122 -7.95 -3.41 -0.56
CA GLU A 122 -9.34 -2.93 -0.42
C GLU A 122 -9.38 -1.44 -0.06
N ASN A 123 -8.51 -1.00 0.85
CA ASN A 123 -8.40 0.40 1.21
C ASN A 123 -7.88 1.26 0.05
N GLU A 124 -6.93 0.76 -0.76
CA GLU A 124 -6.47 1.45 -1.97
C GLU A 124 -7.61 1.64 -2.99
N TYR A 125 -8.48 0.64 -3.15
CA TYR A 125 -9.65 0.73 -4.02
C TYR A 125 -10.66 1.77 -3.54
N LEU A 126 -10.98 1.75 -2.23
CA LEU A 126 -11.88 2.72 -1.63
C LEU A 126 -11.33 4.16 -1.77
N MET A 127 -10.04 4.33 -1.48
CA MET A 127 -9.36 5.62 -1.65
C MET A 127 -9.38 6.11 -3.09
N ALA A 128 -9.13 5.23 -4.06
CA ALA A 128 -9.19 5.60 -5.48
C ALA A 128 -10.59 6.04 -5.88
N ALA A 129 -11.62 5.30 -5.46
CA ALA A 129 -13.01 5.63 -5.77
C ALA A 129 -13.44 6.97 -5.15
N ALA A 130 -13.02 7.24 -3.91
CA ALA A 130 -13.33 8.46 -3.18
C ALA A 130 -12.59 9.69 -3.74
N ASN A 131 -11.32 9.55 -4.11
CA ASN A 131 -10.58 10.63 -4.76
C ASN A 131 -11.17 10.97 -6.13
N PHE A 132 -11.54 9.96 -6.94
CA PHE A 132 -12.19 10.19 -8.22
C PHE A 132 -13.48 10.99 -8.06
N TYR A 133 -14.29 10.67 -7.05
CA TYR A 133 -15.51 11.43 -6.74
C TYR A 133 -15.23 12.90 -6.44
N ASN A 134 -14.21 13.19 -5.63
CA ASN A 134 -13.80 14.56 -5.29
C ASN A 134 -13.23 15.31 -6.50
N ASP A 135 -12.51 14.60 -7.36
CA ASP A 135 -11.84 15.18 -8.52
C ASP A 135 -12.81 15.60 -9.64
N ILE A 136 -14.00 14.98 -9.70
CA ILE A 136 -15.12 15.44 -10.54
C ILE A 136 -15.36 16.94 -10.27
N GLU A 137 -15.72 17.30 -9.04
CA GLU A 137 -16.05 18.69 -8.70
C GLU A 137 -14.87 19.65 -8.95
N SER A 138 -13.65 19.22 -8.61
CA SER A 138 -12.44 20.02 -8.81
C SER A 138 -12.17 20.27 -10.30
N PHE A 139 -12.28 19.24 -11.14
CA PHE A 139 -12.11 19.37 -12.58
C PHE A 139 -13.17 20.30 -13.19
N GLU A 140 -14.44 20.16 -12.80
CA GLU A 140 -15.55 21.00 -13.28
C GLU A 140 -15.26 22.48 -13.05
N MET A 141 -14.76 22.82 -11.86
CA MET A 141 -14.39 24.19 -11.50
C MET A 141 -13.30 24.76 -12.42
N TYR A 142 -12.16 24.10 -12.52
CA TYR A 142 -11.02 24.61 -13.30
C TYR A 142 -11.33 24.65 -14.80
N SER A 143 -11.93 23.58 -15.33
CA SER A 143 -12.27 23.51 -16.75
C SER A 143 -13.29 24.59 -17.15
N THR A 144 -14.33 24.80 -16.35
CA THR A 144 -15.36 25.80 -16.64
C THR A 144 -14.79 27.22 -16.64
N LEU A 145 -13.90 27.56 -15.70
CA LEU A 145 -13.26 28.87 -15.65
C LEU A 145 -12.44 29.16 -16.91
N VAL A 146 -11.64 28.18 -17.37
CA VAL A 146 -10.84 28.33 -18.59
C VAL A 146 -11.73 28.46 -19.82
N LEU A 147 -12.69 27.55 -19.99
CA LEU A 147 -13.56 27.50 -21.17
C LEU A 147 -14.44 28.75 -21.28
N PHE A 148 -14.98 29.24 -20.16
CA PHE A 148 -15.70 30.50 -20.12
C PHE A 148 -14.80 31.68 -20.48
N GLY A 149 -13.58 31.69 -19.96
CA GLY A 149 -12.56 32.69 -20.30
C GLY A 149 -12.30 32.77 -21.81
N TYR A 150 -12.17 31.62 -22.48
CA TYR A 150 -12.03 31.59 -23.94
C TYR A 150 -13.25 32.15 -24.66
N SER A 151 -14.47 31.73 -24.29
CA SER A 151 -15.71 32.23 -24.90
C SER A 151 -15.83 33.75 -24.77
N ASP A 152 -15.60 34.29 -23.56
CA ASP A 152 -15.71 35.73 -23.31
C ASP A 152 -14.65 36.52 -24.11
N THR A 153 -13.38 36.10 -24.06
CA THR A 153 -12.30 36.73 -24.83
C THR A 153 -12.61 36.74 -26.32
N TRP A 154 -13.11 35.64 -26.86
CA TRP A 154 -13.41 35.50 -28.29
C TRP A 154 -14.60 36.39 -28.72
N SER A 155 -15.66 36.42 -27.90
CA SER A 155 -16.80 37.33 -28.07
C SER A 155 -16.36 38.80 -28.03
N ASN A 156 -15.49 39.17 -27.09
CA ASN A 156 -15.01 40.54 -26.95
C ASN A 156 -14.10 40.94 -28.11
N ALA A 157 -13.19 40.07 -28.56
CA ALA A 157 -12.34 40.32 -29.71
C ALA A 157 -13.16 40.64 -30.98
N ILE A 158 -14.26 39.90 -31.22
CA ILE A 158 -15.18 40.17 -32.33
C ILE A 158 -15.84 41.54 -32.19
N LYS A 159 -16.37 41.87 -31.00
CA LYS A 159 -17.04 43.16 -30.75
C LYS A 159 -16.08 44.34 -30.93
N THR A 160 -14.82 44.18 -30.55
CA THR A 160 -13.80 45.23 -30.62
C THR A 160 -12.95 45.17 -31.89
N GLN A 161 -13.28 44.31 -32.85
CA GLN A 161 -12.56 44.15 -34.12
C GLN A 161 -11.05 43.87 -33.95
N LYS A 162 -10.70 43.10 -32.91
CA LYS A 162 -9.32 42.66 -32.66
C LYS A 162 -9.05 41.30 -33.30
N ASP A 163 -7.78 41.01 -33.53
CA ASP A 163 -7.35 39.67 -33.95
C ASP A 163 -7.65 38.66 -32.82
N PHE A 164 -8.57 37.75 -33.11
CA PHE A 164 -9.02 36.77 -32.13
C PHE A 164 -7.92 35.77 -31.75
N ASN A 165 -7.00 35.42 -32.65
CA ASN A 165 -5.94 34.47 -32.36
C ASN A 165 -4.96 35.06 -31.34
N ILE A 166 -4.63 36.35 -31.49
CA ILE A 166 -3.75 37.06 -30.56
C ILE A 166 -4.37 37.11 -29.17
N GLU A 167 -5.64 37.51 -29.07
CA GLU A 167 -6.35 37.60 -27.80
C GLU A 167 -6.53 36.21 -27.14
N LEU A 168 -6.79 35.16 -27.93
CA LEU A 168 -6.91 33.80 -27.43
C LEU A 168 -5.58 33.23 -26.92
N ILE A 169 -4.46 33.50 -27.61
CA ILE A 169 -3.12 33.11 -27.14
C ILE A 169 -2.82 33.81 -25.81
N SER A 170 -3.09 35.11 -25.71
CA SER A 170 -2.90 35.87 -24.46
C SER A 170 -3.74 35.28 -23.33
N LYS A 171 -5.02 34.96 -23.59
CA LYS A 171 -5.89 34.36 -22.58
C LYS A 171 -5.44 32.95 -22.16
N LYS A 172 -4.92 32.16 -23.09
CA LYS A 172 -4.33 30.85 -22.80
C LYS A 172 -3.12 30.98 -21.88
N THR A 173 -2.24 31.96 -22.14
CA THR A 173 -1.10 32.24 -21.26
C THR A 173 -1.54 32.69 -19.86
N GLU A 174 -2.55 33.56 -19.77
CA GLU A 174 -3.14 33.99 -18.48
C GLU A 174 -3.72 32.79 -17.71
N SER A 175 -4.36 31.87 -18.42
CA SER A 175 -5.05 30.71 -17.84
C SER A 175 -4.14 29.50 -17.61
N ASP A 176 -2.85 29.58 -17.96
CA ASP A 176 -1.89 28.45 -17.90
C ASP A 176 -1.86 27.73 -16.53
N PRO A 177 -1.89 28.42 -15.37
CA PRO A 177 -1.96 27.74 -14.08
C PRO A 177 -3.23 26.90 -13.90
N MET A 178 -4.38 27.39 -14.39
CA MET A 178 -5.65 26.67 -14.31
C MET A 178 -5.69 25.50 -15.29
N ILE A 179 -5.15 25.67 -16.51
CA ILE A 179 -5.01 24.61 -17.50
C ILE A 179 -4.16 23.46 -16.92
N LYS A 180 -2.98 23.77 -16.37
CA LYS A 180 -2.12 22.78 -15.73
C LYS A 180 -2.79 22.06 -14.56
N ARG A 181 -3.64 22.76 -13.81
CA ARG A 181 -4.39 22.17 -12.70
C ARG A 181 -5.48 21.22 -13.19
N ALA A 182 -6.23 21.62 -14.22
CA ALA A 182 -7.21 20.75 -14.87
C ALA A 182 -6.55 19.49 -15.47
N ASP A 183 -5.40 19.65 -16.13
CA ASP A 183 -4.61 18.53 -16.67
C ASP A 183 -4.12 17.58 -15.59
N LEU A 184 -3.63 18.10 -14.47
CA LEU A 184 -3.19 17.27 -13.35
C LEU A 184 -4.35 16.41 -12.84
N ILE A 185 -5.50 17.04 -12.57
CA ILE A 185 -6.70 16.35 -12.07
C ILE A 185 -7.17 15.31 -13.10
N TYR A 186 -7.21 15.66 -14.39
CA TYR A 186 -7.53 14.71 -15.46
C TYR A 186 -6.63 13.46 -15.42
N ASN A 187 -5.32 13.64 -15.26
CA ASN A 187 -4.38 12.53 -15.18
C ASN A 187 -4.57 11.69 -13.90
N GLU A 188 -4.83 12.34 -12.76
CA GLU A 188 -5.13 11.68 -11.48
C GLU A 188 -6.40 10.82 -11.57
N MET A 189 -7.48 11.38 -12.12
CA MET A 189 -8.71 10.65 -12.42
C MET A 189 -8.45 9.42 -13.29
N GLY A 190 -7.58 9.53 -14.29
CA GLY A 190 -7.20 8.41 -15.15
C GLY A 190 -6.49 7.26 -14.42
N GLN A 191 -5.66 7.56 -13.41
CA GLN A 191 -5.01 6.53 -12.59
C GLN A 191 -5.98 5.91 -11.59
N GLN A 192 -6.81 6.73 -10.95
CA GLN A 192 -7.84 6.26 -10.03
C GLN A 192 -8.84 5.35 -10.75
N LEU A 193 -9.26 5.69 -11.98
CA LEU A 193 -10.15 4.85 -12.78
C LEU A 193 -9.58 3.46 -13.07
N LYS A 194 -8.25 3.32 -13.23
CA LYS A 194 -7.60 2.01 -13.39
C LYS A 194 -7.76 1.17 -12.13
N LEU A 195 -7.51 1.75 -10.95
CA LEU A 195 -7.67 1.06 -9.68
C LEU A 195 -9.14 0.66 -9.44
N VAL A 196 -10.09 1.57 -9.72
CA VAL A 196 -11.52 1.26 -9.63
C VAL A 196 -11.93 0.17 -10.63
N SER A 197 -11.30 0.11 -11.81
CA SER A 197 -11.51 -0.98 -12.77
C SER A 197 -11.03 -2.33 -12.23
N GLU A 198 -9.92 -2.37 -11.51
CA GLU A 198 -9.43 -3.59 -10.85
C GLU A 198 -10.35 -4.00 -9.71
N ALA A 199 -10.78 -3.04 -8.89
CA ALA A 199 -11.76 -3.25 -7.83
C ALA A 199 -13.06 -3.86 -8.37
N ALA A 200 -13.59 -3.32 -9.49
CA ALA A 200 -14.79 -3.83 -10.14
C ALA A 200 -14.66 -5.26 -10.70
N LYS A 201 -13.43 -5.73 -10.97
CA LYS A 201 -13.19 -7.13 -11.37
C LYS A 201 -13.16 -8.07 -10.17
N LYS A 202 -12.60 -7.61 -9.04
CA LYS A 202 -12.46 -8.42 -7.81
C LYS A 202 -13.74 -8.45 -6.97
N HIS A 203 -14.37 -7.29 -6.80
CA HIS A 203 -15.57 -7.06 -5.99
C HIS A 203 -16.65 -6.39 -6.85
N PRO A 204 -17.22 -7.11 -7.83
CA PRO A 204 -18.16 -6.54 -8.79
C PRO A 204 -19.46 -6.05 -8.14
N ASP A 205 -19.88 -6.66 -7.04
CA ASP A 205 -21.02 -6.25 -6.22
C ASP A 205 -20.86 -4.86 -5.60
N LEU A 206 -19.62 -4.45 -5.32
CA LEU A 206 -19.34 -3.15 -4.70
C LEU A 206 -18.98 -2.07 -5.73
N TYR A 207 -18.23 -2.41 -6.79
CA TYR A 207 -17.60 -1.40 -7.64
C TYR A 207 -18.07 -1.38 -9.10
N LYS A 208 -18.81 -2.38 -9.58
CA LYS A 208 -19.11 -2.51 -11.02
C LYS A 208 -19.95 -1.37 -11.58
N ASP A 209 -20.95 -0.91 -10.82
CA ASP A 209 -21.86 0.14 -11.29
C ASP A 209 -21.20 1.50 -11.19
N ILE A 210 -20.55 1.82 -10.06
CA ILE A 210 -19.80 3.08 -9.92
C ILE A 210 -18.66 3.18 -10.95
N TYR A 211 -17.95 2.09 -11.26
CA TYR A 211 -16.94 2.06 -12.31
C TYR A 211 -17.51 2.46 -13.68
N ARG A 212 -18.73 2.00 -14.01
CA ARG A 212 -19.39 2.31 -15.28
C ARG A 212 -19.72 3.80 -15.38
N GLU A 213 -20.22 4.39 -14.30
CA GLU A 213 -20.52 5.81 -14.24
C GLU A 213 -19.24 6.66 -14.28
N TYR A 214 -18.19 6.26 -13.55
CA TYR A 214 -16.87 6.91 -13.59
C TYR A 214 -16.23 6.86 -14.97
N LYS A 215 -16.32 5.72 -15.66
CA LYS A 215 -15.85 5.61 -17.05
C LYS A 215 -16.60 6.57 -17.97
N THR A 216 -17.91 6.70 -17.78
CA THR A 216 -18.77 7.57 -18.59
C THR A 216 -18.40 9.04 -18.40
N ILE A 217 -18.33 9.52 -17.16
CA ILE A 217 -17.92 10.91 -16.90
C ILE A 217 -16.48 11.17 -17.34
N TYR A 218 -15.58 10.19 -17.20
CA TYR A 218 -14.18 10.33 -17.63
C TYR A 218 -14.06 10.60 -19.13
N SER A 219 -14.90 9.97 -19.96
CA SER A 219 -14.94 10.27 -21.40
C SER A 219 -15.35 11.72 -21.68
N VAL A 220 -16.29 12.28 -20.91
CA VAL A 220 -16.68 13.70 -21.01
C VAL A 220 -15.56 14.61 -20.51
N VAL A 221 -14.90 14.25 -19.39
CA VAL A 221 -13.72 14.95 -18.86
C VAL A 221 -12.61 15.00 -19.91
N THR A 222 -12.33 13.90 -20.62
CA THR A 222 -11.34 13.86 -21.69
C THR A 222 -11.66 14.90 -22.77
N ALA A 223 -12.90 14.92 -23.27
CA ALA A 223 -13.32 15.86 -24.30
C ALA A 223 -13.26 17.33 -23.83
N LEU A 224 -13.65 17.61 -22.57
CA LEU A 224 -13.52 18.94 -21.98
C LEU A 224 -12.04 19.33 -21.82
N ASN A 225 -11.19 18.42 -21.38
CA ASN A 225 -9.75 18.68 -21.17
C ASN A 225 -9.03 18.98 -22.49
N GLU A 226 -9.43 18.34 -23.58
CA GLU A 226 -8.96 18.67 -24.92
C GLU A 226 -9.29 20.12 -25.29
N GLN A 227 -10.50 20.59 -25.01
CA GLN A 227 -10.89 21.98 -25.28
C GLN A 227 -10.24 23.00 -24.34
N VAL A 228 -9.98 22.63 -23.09
CA VAL A 228 -9.21 23.45 -22.13
C VAL A 228 -7.80 23.70 -22.66
N ASN A 229 -7.16 22.67 -23.21
CA ASN A 229 -5.81 22.75 -23.75
C ASN A 229 -5.75 23.39 -25.14
N SER A 230 -6.73 23.06 -25.98
CA SER A 230 -6.74 23.38 -27.40
C SER A 230 -8.17 23.73 -27.81
N PRO A 231 -8.64 24.97 -27.56
CA PRO A 231 -9.94 25.43 -28.01
C PRO A 231 -10.00 25.38 -29.54
N THR A 232 -11.09 24.85 -30.09
CA THR A 232 -11.23 24.61 -31.54
C THR A 232 -12.56 25.11 -32.11
N GLY A 233 -12.56 25.38 -33.42
CA GLY A 233 -13.75 25.79 -34.16
C GLY A 233 -13.97 27.31 -34.22
N SER A 234 -15.21 27.72 -34.49
CA SER A 234 -15.69 29.10 -34.35
C SER A 234 -16.25 29.33 -32.94
N LEU A 235 -16.43 30.59 -32.52
CA LEU A 235 -17.11 30.92 -31.25
C LEU A 235 -18.44 30.18 -31.07
N ILE A 236 -19.27 30.13 -32.13
CA ILE A 236 -20.58 29.49 -32.08
C ILE A 236 -20.44 27.98 -31.88
N SER A 237 -19.63 27.31 -32.71
CA SER A 237 -19.43 25.86 -32.63
C SER A 237 -18.71 25.44 -31.34
N PHE A 238 -17.76 26.25 -30.87
CA PHE A 238 -17.08 26.06 -29.60
C PHE A 238 -18.09 26.11 -28.44
N ASN A 239 -18.88 27.19 -28.36
CA ASN A 239 -19.88 27.34 -27.29
C ASN A 239 -20.97 26.26 -27.35
N GLN A 240 -21.42 25.86 -28.54
CA GLN A 240 -22.35 24.74 -28.69
C GLN A 240 -21.76 23.43 -28.18
N ASN A 241 -20.51 23.13 -28.54
CA ASN A 241 -19.82 21.92 -28.09
C ASN A 241 -19.63 21.92 -26.56
N ILE A 242 -19.07 22.99 -25.99
CA ILE A 242 -18.86 23.10 -24.55
C ILE A 242 -20.17 23.00 -23.77
N ASN A 243 -21.24 23.64 -24.23
CA ASN A 243 -22.54 23.54 -23.57
C ASN A 243 -23.08 22.11 -23.59
N SER A 244 -22.92 21.38 -24.71
CA SER A 244 -23.32 19.97 -24.80
C SER A 244 -22.52 19.11 -23.82
N LEU A 245 -21.18 19.24 -23.84
CA LEU A 245 -20.29 18.50 -22.94
C LEU A 245 -20.60 18.81 -21.47
N GLN A 246 -20.87 20.06 -21.11
CA GLN A 246 -21.24 20.44 -19.74
C GLN A 246 -22.59 19.85 -19.31
N GLN A 247 -23.55 19.69 -20.22
CA GLN A 247 -24.82 19.01 -19.92
C GLN A 247 -24.62 17.52 -19.70
N GLU A 248 -23.83 16.86 -20.55
CA GLU A 248 -23.45 15.45 -20.39
C GLU A 248 -22.68 15.22 -19.10
N TYR A 249 -21.80 16.16 -18.74
CA TYR A 249 -21.05 16.15 -17.49
C TYR A 249 -21.98 16.18 -16.29
N LYS A 250 -22.90 17.16 -16.24
CA LYS A 250 -23.89 17.29 -15.15
C LYS A 250 -24.79 16.07 -15.02
N LYS A 251 -25.23 15.51 -16.16
CA LYS A 251 -26.01 14.27 -16.18
C LYS A 251 -25.22 13.10 -15.58
N SER A 252 -23.98 12.92 -16.02
CA SER A 252 -23.11 11.85 -15.52
C SER A 252 -22.80 12.01 -14.03
N LYS A 253 -22.54 13.23 -13.57
CA LYS A 253 -22.36 13.55 -12.14
C LYS A 253 -23.60 13.20 -11.32
N GLY A 254 -24.80 13.56 -11.81
CA GLY A 254 -26.05 13.19 -11.15
C GLY A 254 -26.27 11.67 -11.06
N ASN A 255 -25.90 10.91 -12.09
CA ASN A 255 -25.94 9.43 -12.02
C ASN A 255 -24.96 8.85 -11.00
N ILE A 256 -23.77 9.45 -10.91
CA ILE A 256 -22.75 9.09 -9.92
C ILE A 256 -23.27 9.33 -8.51
N ASP A 257 -23.88 10.50 -8.25
CA ASP A 257 -24.43 10.84 -6.94
C ASP A 257 -25.53 9.85 -6.48
N ILE A 258 -26.22 9.21 -7.42
CA ILE A 258 -27.21 8.15 -7.14
C ILE A 258 -26.54 6.79 -6.91
N SER A 259 -25.47 6.50 -7.64
CA SER A 259 -24.83 5.18 -7.69
C SER A 259 -23.71 4.99 -6.66
N ILE A 260 -23.19 6.08 -6.10
CA ILE A 260 -22.11 6.07 -5.14
C ILE A 260 -22.56 5.44 -3.81
N THR A 261 -21.71 4.62 -3.21
CA THR A 261 -22.01 3.99 -1.92
C THR A 261 -21.72 4.95 -0.76
N ASP A 262 -22.40 4.74 0.37
CA ASP A 262 -22.16 5.51 1.59
C ASP A 262 -20.70 5.41 2.07
N GLU A 263 -20.04 4.28 1.83
CA GLU A 263 -18.65 4.07 2.20
C GLU A 263 -17.70 4.97 1.37
N ILE A 264 -17.87 5.00 0.04
CA ILE A 264 -17.08 5.88 -0.83
C ILE A 264 -17.37 7.34 -0.47
N LYS A 265 -18.64 7.69 -0.25
CA LYS A 265 -19.04 9.05 0.14
C LYS A 265 -18.40 9.49 1.45
N THR A 266 -18.51 8.67 2.49
CA THR A 266 -17.89 8.94 3.81
C THR A 266 -16.37 9.10 3.68
N GLN A 267 -15.73 8.24 2.88
CA GLN A 267 -14.29 8.35 2.67
C GLN A 267 -13.91 9.62 1.89
N SER A 268 -14.73 10.04 0.92
CA SER A 268 -14.52 11.27 0.16
C SER A 268 -14.58 12.52 1.04
N GLU A 269 -15.50 12.53 2.01
CA GLU A 269 -15.65 13.61 3.01
C GLU A 269 -14.41 13.68 3.93
N LYS A 270 -13.94 12.54 4.45
CA LYS A 270 -12.72 12.47 5.26
C LYS A 270 -11.49 13.01 4.52
N ILE A 271 -11.37 12.71 3.23
CA ILE A 271 -10.27 13.20 2.39
C ILE A 271 -10.36 14.73 2.24
N LYS A 272 -11.56 15.27 1.99
CA LYS A 272 -11.77 16.73 1.91
C LYS A 272 -11.38 17.41 3.23
N GLU A 273 -11.86 16.92 4.37
CA GLU A 273 -11.56 17.47 5.70
C GLU A 273 -10.06 17.45 6.05
N ALA A 274 -9.37 16.37 5.71
CA ALA A 274 -7.93 16.23 5.93
C ALA A 274 -7.12 17.25 5.11
N ASN A 275 -7.53 17.49 3.85
CA ASN A 275 -6.90 18.47 2.98
C ASN A 275 -7.13 19.90 3.48
N ASP A 276 -8.35 20.23 3.92
CA ASP A 276 -8.68 21.55 4.48
C ASP A 276 -7.88 21.84 5.76
N THR A 277 -7.73 20.83 6.62
CA THR A 277 -6.95 20.95 7.87
C THR A 277 -5.48 21.21 7.58
N LYS A 278 -4.91 20.52 6.57
CA LYS A 278 -3.51 20.68 6.15
C LYS A 278 -3.24 22.07 5.55
N ILE A 279 -4.20 22.62 4.81
CA ILE A 279 -4.10 23.98 4.27
C ILE A 279 -4.09 25.00 5.42
N LYS A 280 -5.03 24.88 6.37
CA LYS A 280 -5.10 25.77 7.54
C LYS A 280 -3.86 25.69 8.42
N SER A 281 -3.30 24.50 8.66
CA SER A 281 -2.08 24.36 9.47
C SER A 281 -0.86 25.01 8.81
N ASN A 282 -0.75 24.95 7.48
CA ASN A 282 0.36 25.55 6.75
C ASN A 282 0.28 27.09 6.71
N GLU A 283 -0.92 27.66 6.78
CA GLU A 283 -1.12 29.11 6.92
C GLU A 283 -0.76 29.61 8.33
N VAL A 284 -1.06 28.84 9.38
CA VAL A 284 -0.73 29.21 10.77
C VAL A 284 0.78 29.20 11.03
N THR A 285 1.55 28.32 10.40
CA THR A 285 3.01 28.29 10.53
C THR A 285 3.75 29.36 9.71
N LYS A 286 3.01 30.20 8.96
CA LYS A 286 3.59 31.24 8.10
C LYS A 286 3.64 32.63 8.75
N TYR A 287 3.25 32.73 10.03
CA TYR A 287 3.28 33.95 10.85
C TYR A 287 4.07 33.76 12.14
#